data_AF-A0A165GZU8-F1
#
_entry.id   AF-A0A165GZU8-F1
#
_cell.length_a   1.000
_cell.length_b   1.000
_cell.length_c   1.000
_cell.angle_alpha   90.00
_cell.angle_beta   90.00
_cell.angle_gamma   90.00
#
_symmetry.space_group_name_H-M   'P 1'
#
loop_
_entity.id
_entity.type
_entity.pdbx_description
1 polymer ?
#
loop_
_entity_poly.entity_id
_entity_poly.type
_entity_poly.pdbx_seq_one_letter_code
_entity_poly.pdbx_strand_id
1 'polypeptide(L)'
;MSATAPTIPDAWYARQAETPLDPNLLVLRGDEGEFFKTQTGIKDDEKLREHILDVQRRAFAVWPYPCIRRFGFTKLKISRFPVYEEALRLGREREGAILLDLGCCFGNDARKAVSDGFP
;
A
#
# COMPACT_ATOMS: atom_id res chain seq x y z
N MET A 1 0.19 -7.54 -26.91
CA MET A 1 -0.28 -8.91 -26.56
C MET A 1 -1.16 -8.76 -25.33
N SER A 2 -2.48 -8.95 -25.47
CA SER A 2 -3.41 -8.81 -24.34
C SER A 2 -3.29 -10.07 -23.49
N ALA A 3 -2.71 -9.95 -22.29
CA ALA A 3 -2.69 -11.05 -21.34
C ALA A 3 -4.14 -11.30 -20.89
N THR A 4 -4.64 -12.51 -21.13
CA THR A 4 -5.96 -12.93 -20.66
C THR A 4 -5.98 -12.83 -19.14
N ALA A 5 -6.97 -12.13 -18.59
CA ALA A 5 -7.09 -11.98 -17.14
C ALA A 5 -7.16 -13.37 -16.48
N PRO A 6 -6.46 -13.59 -15.36
CA PRO A 6 -6.43 -14.89 -14.71
C PRO A 6 -7.84 -15.29 -14.28
N THR A 7 -8.19 -16.56 -14.49
CA THR A 7 -9.42 -17.12 -13.93
C THR A 7 -9.30 -17.10 -12.41
N ILE A 8 -10.28 -16.51 -11.72
CA ILE A 8 -10.32 -16.42 -10.26
C ILE A 8 -11.14 -17.62 -9.75
N PRO A 9 -10.52 -18.72 -9.30
CA PRO A 9 -11.23 -19.96 -8.93
C PRO A 9 -12.04 -19.82 -7.63
N ASP A 10 -11.68 -18.88 -6.77
CA ASP A 10 -12.34 -18.68 -5.47
C ASP A 10 -13.56 -17.76 -5.59
N ALA A 11 -14.72 -18.25 -5.13
CA ALA A 11 -15.99 -17.53 -5.25
C ALA A 11 -16.02 -16.20 -4.46
N TRP A 12 -15.26 -16.09 -3.37
CA TRP A 12 -15.19 -14.84 -2.61
C TRP A 12 -14.42 -13.78 -3.38
N TYR A 13 -13.27 -14.12 -3.98
CA TYR A 13 -12.51 -13.21 -4.82
C TYR A 13 -13.23 -12.87 -6.13
N ALA A 14 -13.94 -13.82 -6.74
CA ALA A 14 -14.75 -13.57 -7.94
C ALA A 14 -15.78 -12.46 -7.67
N ARG A 15 -16.48 -12.52 -6.54
CA ARG A 15 -17.42 -11.46 -6.11
C ARG A 15 -16.73 -10.10 -5.89
N GLN A 16 -15.46 -10.09 -5.43
CA GLN A 16 -14.72 -8.83 -5.32
C GLN A 16 -14.45 -8.21 -6.70
N ALA A 17 -14.12 -9.03 -7.70
CA ALA A 17 -13.84 -8.57 -9.06
C ALA A 17 -15.07 -7.96 -9.77
N GLU A 18 -16.28 -8.41 -9.42
CA GLU A 18 -17.54 -7.88 -9.96
C GLU A 18 -17.84 -6.45 -9.50
N THR A 19 -17.30 -6.03 -8.35
CA THR A 19 -17.53 -4.65 -7.89
C THR A 19 -16.57 -3.69 -8.60
N PRO A 20 -17.06 -2.64 -9.28
CA PRO A 20 -16.20 -1.67 -9.94
C PRO A 20 -15.22 -0.99 -8.97
N LEU A 21 -14.05 -0.61 -9.50
CA LEU A 21 -13.13 0.27 -8.79
C LEU A 21 -13.74 1.68 -8.73
N ASP A 22 -13.70 2.29 -7.55
CA ASP A 22 -14.20 3.65 -7.33
C ASP A 22 -13.03 4.59 -6.99
N PRO A 23 -12.66 5.51 -7.89
CA PRO A 23 -11.55 6.43 -7.67
C PRO A 23 -11.82 7.42 -6.52
N ASN A 24 -13.08 7.61 -6.10
CA ASN A 24 -13.41 8.49 -4.98
C ASN A 24 -13.02 7.89 -3.62
N LEU A 25 -12.74 6.58 -3.56
CA LEU A 25 -12.21 5.95 -2.35
C LEU A 25 -10.75 6.34 -2.07
N LEU A 26 -10.03 6.89 -3.05
CA LEU A 26 -8.68 7.42 -2.85
C LEU A 26 -8.75 8.77 -2.17
N VAL A 27 -8.48 8.75 -0.86
CA VAL A 27 -8.30 9.95 -0.03
C VAL A 27 -6.94 9.84 0.63
N LEU A 28 -5.98 10.71 0.29
CA LEU A 28 -4.68 10.75 0.97
C LEU A 28 -4.71 11.77 2.10
N ARG A 29 -4.15 11.40 3.25
CA ARG A 29 -3.79 12.39 4.28
C ARG A 29 -2.50 13.11 3.88
N GLY A 30 -2.21 14.26 4.51
CA GLY A 30 -1.01 15.04 4.20
C GLY A 30 0.30 14.25 4.36
N ASP A 31 0.42 13.47 5.44
CA ASP A 31 1.54 12.55 5.69
C ASP A 31 1.68 11.47 4.62
N GLU A 32 0.55 10.86 4.22
CA GLU A 32 0.50 9.85 3.16
C GLU A 32 0.92 10.45 1.81
N GLY A 33 0.39 11.63 1.46
CA GLY A 33 0.74 12.35 0.23
C GLY A 33 2.23 12.65 0.15
N GLU A 34 2.79 13.30 1.17
CA GLU A 34 4.21 13.65 1.19
C GLU A 34 5.14 12.42 1.17
N PHE A 35 4.74 11.33 1.84
CA PHE A 35 5.44 10.07 1.75
C PHE A 35 5.50 9.56 0.31
N PHE A 36 4.36 9.45 -0.38
CA PHE A 36 4.35 8.96 -1.76
C PHE A 36 5.04 9.92 -2.75
N LYS A 37 4.96 11.24 -2.56
CA LYS A 37 5.75 12.21 -3.36
C LYS A 37 7.25 12.03 -3.19
N THR A 38 7.68 11.64 -1.99
CA THR A 38 9.08 11.37 -1.69
C THR A 38 9.52 10.06 -2.32
N GLN A 39 8.73 9.00 -2.19
CA GLN A 39 9.05 7.67 -2.72
C GLN A 39 8.99 7.58 -4.25
N THR A 40 8.07 8.31 -4.89
CA THR A 40 7.86 8.25 -6.36
C THR A 40 8.60 9.35 -7.11
N GLY A 41 8.97 10.44 -6.44
CA GLY A 41 9.48 11.65 -7.07
C GLY A 41 8.39 12.52 -7.74
N ILE A 42 7.14 12.08 -7.78
CA ILE A 42 6.01 12.84 -8.37
C ILE A 42 5.58 13.90 -7.36
N LYS A 43 5.79 15.19 -7.67
CA LYS A 43 5.48 16.30 -6.72
C LYS A 43 4.09 16.89 -6.88
N ASP A 44 3.50 16.75 -8.06
CA ASP A 44 2.17 17.24 -8.38
C ASP A 44 1.10 16.29 -7.83
N ASP A 45 0.12 16.84 -7.11
CA ASP A 45 -0.90 16.06 -6.41
C ASP A 45 -1.81 15.29 -7.37
N GLU A 46 -2.18 15.89 -8.49
CA GLU A 46 -3.07 15.25 -9.47
C GLU A 46 -2.34 14.14 -10.21
N LYS A 47 -1.10 14.37 -10.64
CA LYS A 47 -0.27 13.31 -11.25
C LYS A 47 0.00 12.17 -10.28
N LEU A 48 0.18 12.46 -8.99
CA LEU A 48 0.34 11.42 -7.98
C LEU A 48 -0.96 10.61 -7.82
N ARG A 49 -2.11 11.29 -7.79
CA ARG A 49 -3.43 10.65 -7.75
C ARG A 49 -3.62 9.74 -8.95
N GLU A 50 -3.41 10.23 -10.17
CA GLU A 50 -3.51 9.46 -11.42
C GLU A 50 -2.60 8.22 -11.39
N HIS A 51 -1.36 8.40 -10.93
CA HIS A 51 -0.40 7.30 -10.78
C HIS A 51 -0.91 6.20 -9.83
N ILE A 52 -1.45 6.58 -8.67
CA ILE A 52 -1.99 5.63 -7.69
C ILE A 52 -3.22 4.88 -8.26
N LEU A 53 -4.11 5.57 -8.97
CA LEU A 53 -5.25 4.96 -9.64
C LEU A 53 -4.81 3.95 -10.71
N ASP A 54 -3.78 4.28 -11.49
CA ASP A 54 -3.20 3.37 -12.48
C ASP A 54 -2.61 2.11 -11.82
N VAL A 55 -1.83 2.29 -10.74
CA VAL A 55 -1.27 1.18 -9.96
C VAL A 55 -2.38 0.27 -9.42
N GLN A 56 -3.46 0.85 -8.86
CA GLN A 56 -4.62 0.08 -8.40
C GLN A 56 -5.21 -0.76 -9.53
N ARG A 57 -5.51 -0.14 -10.68
CA ARG A 57 -6.10 -0.81 -11.84
C ARG A 57 -5.23 -1.96 -12.33
N ARG A 58 -3.93 -1.74 -12.47
CA ARG A 58 -2.99 -2.78 -12.93
C ARG A 58 -2.88 -3.93 -11.94
N ALA A 59 -2.79 -3.64 -10.65
CA ALA A 59 -2.66 -4.68 -9.63
C ALA A 59 -3.97 -5.46 -9.43
N PHE A 60 -5.12 -4.79 -9.47
CA PHE A 60 -6.43 -5.44 -9.32
C PHE A 60 -6.75 -6.36 -10.50
N ALA A 61 -6.24 -6.05 -11.71
CA ALA A 61 -6.33 -6.91 -12.87
C ALA A 61 -5.53 -8.22 -12.73
N VAL A 62 -4.50 -8.24 -11.87
CA VAL A 62 -3.76 -9.47 -11.53
C VAL A 62 -4.54 -10.30 -10.53
N TRP A 63 -5.02 -9.67 -9.44
CA TRP A 63 -5.87 -10.34 -8.46
C TRP A 63 -6.74 -9.34 -7.67
N PRO A 64 -8.04 -9.64 -7.45
CA PRO A 64 -9.00 -8.68 -6.90
C PRO A 64 -8.97 -8.62 -5.36
N TYR A 65 -7.80 -8.38 -4.78
CA TYR A 65 -7.70 -8.22 -3.32
C TYR A 65 -8.50 -6.99 -2.84
N PRO A 66 -9.36 -7.11 -1.80
CA PRO A 66 -10.12 -5.96 -1.31
C PRO A 66 -9.26 -4.81 -0.80
N CYS A 67 -8.06 -5.11 -0.28
CA CYS A 67 -7.12 -4.09 0.15
C CYS A 67 -6.59 -3.24 -1.02
N ILE A 68 -6.48 -3.79 -2.24
CA ILE A 68 -6.14 -3.02 -3.44
C ILE A 68 -7.30 -2.11 -3.83
N ARG A 69 -8.52 -2.66 -3.89
CA ARG A 69 -9.75 -1.90 -4.21
C ARG A 69 -9.99 -0.70 -3.29
N ARG A 70 -9.65 -0.82 -2.00
CA ARG A 70 -9.87 0.23 -1.00
C ARG A 70 -8.65 1.14 -0.79
N PHE A 71 -7.66 1.10 -1.67
CA PHE A 71 -6.41 1.85 -1.52
C PHE A 71 -5.70 1.60 -0.18
N GLY A 72 -5.81 0.39 0.37
CA GLY A 72 -5.17 0.02 1.62
C GLY A 72 -3.65 0.20 1.57
N PHE A 73 -3.06 0.00 0.38
CA PHE A 73 -1.63 0.21 0.13
C PHE A 73 -1.18 1.67 0.23
N THR A 74 -2.10 2.64 0.29
CA THR A 74 -1.75 4.06 0.48
C THR A 74 -1.81 4.48 1.95
N LYS A 75 -2.11 3.56 2.86
CA LYS A 75 -2.35 3.86 4.28
C LYS A 75 -1.17 3.47 5.13
N LEU A 76 -0.48 4.47 5.67
CA LEU A 76 0.62 4.32 6.62
C LEU A 76 0.08 4.00 8.01
N LYS A 77 -0.48 2.80 8.19
CA LYS A 77 -1.14 2.42 9.44
C LYS A 77 -0.13 2.08 10.52
N ILE A 78 1.00 1.49 10.14
CA ILE A 78 2.03 1.06 11.10
C ILE A 78 2.48 2.23 11.99
N SER A 79 2.69 3.41 11.40
CA SER A 79 3.17 4.60 12.10
C SER A 79 2.12 5.27 13.00
N ARG A 80 0.91 4.74 13.05
CA ARG A 80 -0.19 5.25 13.89
C ARG A 80 -0.43 4.40 15.12
N PHE A 81 0.22 3.23 15.22
CA PHE A 81 0.11 2.42 16.43
C PHE A 81 0.95 3.05 17.56
N PRO A 82 0.42 3.10 18.81
CA PRO A 82 1.17 3.63 19.94
C PRO A 82 2.53 2.96 20.19
N VAL A 83 2.69 1.71 19.76
CA VAL A 83 3.91 0.91 19.91
C VAL A 83 4.94 1.13 18.80
N TYR A 84 4.65 1.98 17.81
CA TYR A 84 5.53 2.12 16.64
C TYR A 84 6.91 2.68 16.99
N GLU A 85 6.98 3.71 17.84
CA GLU A 85 8.25 4.26 18.29
C GLU A 85 9.12 3.23 19.02
N GLU A 86 8.47 2.34 19.79
CA GLU A 86 9.15 1.22 20.44
C GLU A 86 9.67 0.19 19.41
N ALA A 87 8.90 -0.11 18.37
CA ALA A 87 9.36 -0.96 17.28
C ALA A 87 10.57 -0.36 16.55
N LEU A 88 10.57 0.95 16.28
CA LEU A 88 11.72 1.65 15.69
C LEU A 88 12.93 1.65 16.64
N ARG A 89 12.71 1.88 17.94
CA ARG A 89 13.77 1.81 18.96
C ARG A 89 14.42 0.43 19.00
N LEU A 90 13.61 -0.63 19.03
CA LEU A 90 14.10 -2.01 18.96
C LEU A 90 14.88 -2.27 17.67
N GLY A 91 14.40 -1.77 16.53
CA GLY A 91 15.13 -1.85 15.26
C GLY A 91 16.55 -1.27 15.35
N ARG A 92 16.69 -0.10 15.97
CA ARG A 92 17.98 0.60 16.09
C ARG A 92 18.91 0.01 17.16
N GLU A 93 18.36 -0.44 18.28
CA GLU A 93 19.15 -0.76 19.48
C GLU A 93 19.43 -2.27 19.64
N ARG A 94 18.57 -3.14 19.09
CA ARG A 94 18.76 -4.59 19.17
C ARG A 94 19.53 -5.08 17.95
N GLU A 95 20.74 -5.57 18.18
CA GLU A 95 21.54 -6.22 17.14
C GLU A 95 20.75 -7.37 16.48
N GLY A 96 20.68 -7.35 15.14
CA GLY A 96 19.96 -8.35 14.36
C GLY A 96 18.43 -8.27 14.48
N ALA A 97 17.85 -7.11 14.82
CA ALA A 97 16.41 -6.92 14.81
C ALA A 97 15.82 -7.15 13.40
N ILE A 98 14.68 -7.85 13.34
CA ILE A 98 13.93 -8.13 12.09
C ILE A 98 12.50 -7.65 12.27
N LEU A 99 12.03 -6.81 11.34
CA LEU A 99 10.63 -6.43 11.21
C LEU A 99 9.95 -7.33 10.16
N LEU A 100 8.87 -8.00 10.55
CA LEU A 100 8.05 -8.82 9.66
C LEU A 100 6.70 -8.14 9.40
N ASP A 101 6.44 -7.75 8.15
CA ASP A 101 5.19 -7.16 7.70
C ASP A 101 4.24 -8.26 7.17
N LEU A 102 3.26 -8.66 7.98
CA LEU A 102 2.27 -9.68 7.64
C LEU A 102 1.00 -9.05 7.06
N GLY A 103 0.58 -9.52 5.88
CA GLY A 103 -0.54 -8.90 5.17
C GLY A 103 -0.16 -7.55 4.56
N CYS A 104 1.07 -7.45 4.06
CA CYS A 104 1.74 -6.21 3.66
C CYS A 104 1.12 -5.46 2.47
N CYS A 105 0.22 -6.09 1.70
CA CYS A 105 -0.29 -5.56 0.44
C CYS A 105 0.86 -5.23 -0.54
N PHE A 106 1.27 -3.96 -0.66
CA PHE A 106 2.44 -3.53 -1.45
C PHE A 106 3.67 -3.17 -0.60
N GLY A 107 3.64 -3.48 0.70
CA GLY A 107 4.73 -3.25 1.65
C GLY A 107 4.90 -1.79 2.05
N ASN A 108 3.84 -0.98 2.01
CA ASN A 108 3.93 0.43 2.34
C ASN A 108 4.28 0.67 3.82
N ASP A 109 3.84 -0.21 4.72
CA ASP A 109 4.17 -0.12 6.15
C ASP A 109 5.65 -0.46 6.39
N ALA A 110 6.19 -1.51 5.77
CA ALA A 110 7.63 -1.78 5.79
C ALA A 110 8.46 -0.60 5.21
N ARG A 111 8.05 -0.02 4.07
CA ARG A 111 8.73 1.16 3.50
C ARG A 111 8.66 2.37 4.42
N LYS A 112 7.56 2.54 5.14
CA LYS A 112 7.41 3.60 6.15
C LYS A 112 8.36 3.39 7.32
N ALA A 113 8.46 2.17 7.85
CA ALA A 113 9.42 1.82 8.90
C ALA A 113 10.86 2.13 8.49
N VAL A 114 11.28 1.74 7.28
CA VAL A 114 12.60 2.06 6.74
C VAL A 114 12.80 3.58 6.62
N SER A 115 11.80 4.30 6.10
CA SER A 115 11.86 5.77 5.99
C SER A 115 11.98 6.47 7.35
N ASP A 116 11.53 5.84 8.43
CA ASP A 116 11.62 6.35 9.79
C ASP A 116 12.84 5.81 10.57
N GLY A 117 13.73 5.09 9.89
CA GLY A 117 15.01 4.65 10.44
C GLY A 117 15.02 3.26 11.07
N PHE A 118 14.08 2.37 10.69
CA PHE A 118 14.27 0.93 10.89
C PHE A 118 15.39 0.43 9.94
N PRO A 119 16.39 -0.34 10.41
CA PRO A 119 17.55 -0.75 9.61
C PRO A 119 17.24 -1.79 8.51
#